data_AF-A0A976HGA2-F1
#
_entry.id   AF-A0A976HGA2-F1
#
_cell.length_a   1.000
_cell.length_b   1.000
_cell.length_c   1.000
_cell.angle_alpha   90.00
_cell.angle_beta   90.00
_cell.angle_gamma   90.00
#
_symmetry.space_group_name_H-M   'P 1'
#
loop_
_entity.id
_entity.type
_entity.pdbx_description
1 polymer ?
#
loop_
_entity_poly.entity_id
_entity_poly.type
_entity_poly.pdbx_seq_one_letter_code
_entity_poly.pdbx_strand_id
1 'polypeptide(L)'
;MSQDIIPLARILPERRAVVTGGPPPRRVLSNRQKAAVIVRYLLTEGTNLPISSLPEHMQAALAEQMGQMRLIDRTTLDEVVAQFLSELESVGLSFPGG
;
A
#
# COMPACT_ATOMS: atom_id res chain seq x y z
N MET A 1 71.92 -4.17 8.93
CA MET A 1 70.65 -4.72 9.45
C MET A 1 69.61 -3.64 9.32
N SER A 2 68.97 -3.55 8.15
CA SER A 2 67.97 -2.54 7.82
C SER A 2 66.64 -2.97 8.43
N GLN A 3 66.03 -2.10 9.25
CA GLN A 3 64.74 -2.39 9.85
C GLN A 3 63.60 -2.04 8.88
N ASP A 4 62.76 -3.04 8.66
CA ASP A 4 61.41 -2.98 8.12
C ASP A 4 60.59 -1.82 8.72
N ILE A 5 60.07 -0.96 7.85
CA ILE A 5 58.97 -0.06 8.19
C ILE A 5 57.87 -0.32 7.16
N ILE A 6 57.07 -1.34 7.45
CA ILE A 6 55.82 -1.63 6.74
C ILE A 6 54.88 -0.44 7.00
N PRO A 7 54.45 0.33 5.97
CA PRO A 7 53.51 1.41 6.19
C PRO A 7 52.16 0.81 6.58
N LEU A 8 51.74 1.11 7.81
CA LEU A 8 50.46 0.72 8.39
C LEU A 8 49.31 1.05 7.42
N ALA A 9 48.58 0.00 7.04
CA ALA A 9 47.40 0.08 6.21
C ALA A 9 46.45 1.17 6.74
N ARG A 10 46.24 2.19 5.91
CA ARG A 10 45.29 3.27 6.16
C ARG A 10 43.89 2.71 5.89
N ILE A 11 43.32 2.02 6.87
CA ILE A 11 41.92 1.58 6.85
C ILE A 11 41.07 2.85 7.01
N LEU A 12 40.77 3.51 5.90
CA LEU A 12 39.64 4.44 5.85
C LEU A 12 38.38 3.57 6.02
N PRO A 13 37.55 3.80 7.05
CA PRO A 13 36.21 3.25 7.03
C PRO A 13 35.50 3.95 5.87
N GLU A 14 35.49 3.30 4.70
CA GLU A 14 34.58 3.57 3.61
C GLU A 14 33.18 3.57 4.23
N ARG A 15 32.67 4.77 4.55
CA ARG A 15 31.29 4.98 4.95
C ARG A 15 30.46 4.34 3.86
N ARG A 16 29.95 3.13 4.12
CA ARG A 16 28.93 2.50 3.30
C ARG A 16 27.73 3.43 3.35
N ALA A 17 27.66 4.34 2.38
CA ALA A 17 26.54 5.22 2.16
C ALA A 17 25.33 4.31 1.97
N VAL A 18 24.50 4.20 3.00
CA VAL A 18 23.20 3.57 2.89
C VAL A 18 22.39 4.54 2.04
N VAL A 19 22.31 4.25 0.75
CA VAL A 19 21.44 4.95 -0.20
C VAL A 19 19.98 4.55 0.08
N THR A 20 19.47 4.85 1.26
CA THR A 20 18.02 4.81 1.52
C THR A 20 17.45 6.18 1.19
N GLY A 21 17.24 6.43 -0.10
CA GLY A 21 16.76 7.74 -0.56
C GLY A 21 15.96 7.71 -1.86
N GLY A 22 15.50 6.54 -2.30
CA GLY A 22 14.46 6.45 -3.32
C GLY A 22 13.09 6.45 -2.65
N PRO A 23 12.07 7.17 -3.17
CA PRO A 23 10.70 6.97 -2.72
C PRO A 23 10.36 5.47 -2.83
N PRO A 24 9.63 4.90 -1.85
CA PRO A 24 9.26 3.49 -1.92
C PRO A 24 8.55 3.21 -3.25
N PRO A 25 8.77 2.03 -3.86
CA PRO A 25 8.11 1.69 -5.11
C PRO A 25 6.59 1.80 -4.91
N ARG A 26 5.95 2.65 -5.72
CA ARG A 26 4.51 2.89 -5.67
C ARG A 26 3.81 1.56 -5.97
N ARG A 27 3.17 0.97 -4.96
CA ARG A 27 2.45 -0.31 -5.13
C ARG A 27 1.26 -0.07 -6.05
N VAL A 28 1.29 -0.67 -7.23
CA VAL A 28 0.14 -0.67 -8.13
C VAL A 28 -0.89 -1.65 -7.58
N LEU A 29 -1.99 -1.12 -7.05
CA LEU A 29 -3.09 -1.91 -6.50
C LEU A 29 -4.07 -2.31 -7.59
N SER A 30 -4.50 -3.57 -7.58
CA SER A 30 -5.62 -4.03 -8.41
C SER A 30 -6.95 -3.45 -7.91
N ASN A 31 -7.99 -3.48 -8.75
CA ASN A 31 -9.32 -2.98 -8.38
C ASN A 31 -9.90 -3.69 -7.15
N ARG A 32 -9.64 -5.00 -6.99
CA ARG A 32 -10.05 -5.76 -5.80
C ARG A 32 -9.32 -5.29 -4.55
N GLN A 33 -8.02 -5.02 -4.66
CA GLN A 33 -7.24 -4.47 -3.55
C GLN A 33 -7.73 -3.08 -3.17
N LYS A 34 -7.99 -2.20 -4.15
CA LYS A 34 -8.57 -0.86 -3.89
C LYS A 34 -9.91 -0.94 -3.17
N ALA A 35 -10.80 -1.84 -3.61
CA ALA A 35 -12.07 -2.07 -2.93
C ALA A 35 -11.87 -2.52 -1.46
N ALA A 36 -10.93 -3.45 -1.21
CA ALA A 36 -10.58 -3.86 0.15
C ALA A 36 -10.03 -2.71 1.01
N VAL A 37 -9.22 -1.80 0.43
CA VAL A 37 -8.75 -0.58 1.13
C VAL A 37 -9.91 0.30 1.53
N ILE A 38 -10.80 0.63 0.60
CA ILE A 38 -11.95 1.52 0.85
C ILE A 38 -12.90 0.92 1.87
N VAL A 39 -13.23 -0.37 1.77
CA VAL A 39 -14.09 -1.05 2.74
C VAL A 39 -13.45 -1.02 4.13
N ARG A 40 -12.17 -1.39 4.25
CA ARG A 40 -11.47 -1.36 5.53
C ARG A 40 -11.43 0.06 6.13
N TYR A 41 -11.21 1.07 5.29
CA TYR A 41 -11.23 2.48 5.71
C TYR A 41 -12.60 2.86 6.28
N LEU A 42 -13.67 2.61 5.53
CA LEU A 42 -15.04 2.91 5.94
C LEU A 42 -15.45 2.18 7.23
N LEU A 43 -15.08 0.90 7.37
CA LEU A 43 -15.31 0.14 8.60
C LEU A 43 -14.54 0.72 9.80
N THR A 44 -13.33 1.23 9.58
CA THR A 44 -12.52 1.86 10.64
C THR A 44 -13.12 3.20 11.10
N GLU A 45 -13.71 3.97 10.17
CA GLU A 45 -14.45 5.20 10.47
C GLU A 45 -15.82 4.94 11.11
N GLY A 46 -16.19 3.68 11.36
CA GLY A 46 -17.46 3.30 11.97
C GLY A 46 -18.65 3.29 11.00
N THR A 47 -18.40 3.34 9.69
CA THR A 47 -19.47 3.23 8.69
C THR A 47 -20.00 1.81 8.66
N ASN A 48 -21.31 1.66 8.85
CA ASN A 48 -21.96 0.37 8.70
C ASN A 48 -22.19 0.06 7.21
N LEU A 49 -21.32 -0.74 6.62
CA LEU A 49 -21.47 -1.25 5.26
C LEU A 49 -22.27 -2.57 5.29
N PRO A 50 -23.26 -2.77 4.40
CA PRO A 50 -24.03 -4.02 4.34
C PRO A 50 -23.22 -5.13 3.66
N ILE A 51 -22.04 -5.47 4.19
CA ILE A 51 -21.19 -6.54 3.65
C ILE A 51 -21.95 -7.88 3.66
N SER A 52 -22.79 -8.11 4.67
CA SER A 52 -23.63 -9.30 4.79
C SER A 52 -24.70 -9.43 3.71
N SER A 53 -25.01 -8.37 2.96
CA SER A 53 -25.93 -8.45 1.82
C SER A 53 -25.23 -8.87 0.52
N LEU A 54 -23.90 -8.96 0.52
CA LEU A 54 -23.15 -9.50 -0.61
C LEU A 54 -23.26 -11.03 -0.63
N PRO A 55 -23.14 -11.68 -1.80
CA PRO A 55 -23.02 -13.14 -1.87
C PRO A 55 -21.85 -13.68 -1.01
N GLU A 56 -22.02 -14.87 -0.41
CA GLU A 56 -21.03 -15.49 0.50
C GLU A 56 -19.61 -15.54 -0.09
N HIS A 57 -19.49 -15.90 -1.37
CA HIS A 57 -18.19 -15.96 -2.05
C HIS A 57 -17.52 -14.59 -2.19
N MET A 58 -18.30 -13.50 -2.30
CA MET A 58 -17.78 -12.14 -2.35
C MET A 58 -17.36 -11.66 -0.96
N GLN A 59 -18.12 -12.01 0.08
CA GLN A 59 -17.76 -11.72 1.47
C GLN A 59 -16.44 -12.41 1.83
N ALA A 60 -16.31 -13.70 1.52
CA ALA A 60 -15.10 -14.47 1.75
C ALA A 60 -13.90 -13.90 0.99
N ALA A 61 -14.08 -13.59 -0.31
CA ALA A 61 -13.01 -12.98 -1.11
C ALA A 61 -12.57 -11.62 -0.55
N LEU A 62 -13.51 -10.78 -0.10
CA LEU A 62 -13.19 -9.48 0.49
C LEU A 62 -12.44 -9.63 1.83
N ALA A 63 -12.88 -10.54 2.68
CA ALA A 63 -12.20 -10.85 3.95
C ALA A 63 -10.78 -11.38 3.72
N GLU A 64 -10.60 -12.28 2.75
CA GLU A 64 -9.28 -12.79 2.35
C GLU A 64 -8.38 -11.66 1.84
N GLN A 65 -8.88 -10.81 0.94
CA GLN A 65 -8.14 -9.68 0.41
C GLN A 65 -7.74 -8.70 1.53
N MET A 66 -8.64 -8.39 2.46
CA MET A 66 -8.31 -7.56 3.62
C MET A 66 -7.23 -8.21 4.51
N GLY A 67 -7.27 -9.53 4.70
CA GLY A 67 -6.27 -10.28 5.48
C GLY A 67 -4.89 -10.34 4.83
N GLN A 68 -4.82 -10.38 3.49
CA GLN A 68 -3.57 -10.33 2.74
C GLN A 68 -2.89 -8.94 2.81
N MET A 69 -3.66 -7.90 3.14
CA MET A 69 -3.19 -6.52 3.22
C MET A 69 -2.83 -6.12 4.66
N ARG A 70 -1.54 -6.24 5.03
CA ARG A 70 -1.07 -5.90 6.39
C ARG A 70 -1.15 -4.41 6.71
N LEU A 71 -0.31 -3.60 6.06
CA LEU A 71 -0.18 -2.17 6.29
C LEU A 71 -0.19 -1.44 4.94
N ILE A 72 -0.94 -0.36 4.90
CA ILE A 72 -1.04 0.56 3.77
C ILE A 72 -0.64 1.93 4.33
N ASP A 73 0.34 2.58 3.71
CA ASP A 73 0.72 3.92 4.09
C ASP A 73 -0.35 4.95 3.71
N ARG A 74 -0.30 6.12 4.38
CA ARG A 74 -1.31 7.16 4.19
C ARG A 74 -1.34 7.68 2.76
N THR A 75 -0.19 7.82 2.11
CA THR A 75 -0.08 8.26 0.72
C THR A 75 -0.84 7.33 -0.22
N THR A 76 -0.65 6.01 -0.07
CA THR A 76 -1.38 5.00 -0.87
C THR A 76 -2.87 5.05 -0.59
N LEU A 77 -3.30 5.24 0.66
CA LEU A 77 -4.73 5.39 0.99
C LEU A 77 -5.33 6.63 0.30
N ASP A 78 -4.67 7.79 0.41
CA ASP A 78 -5.15 9.03 -0.18
C ASP A 78 -5.23 8.94 -1.72
N GLU A 79 -4.25 8.28 -2.37
CA GLU A 79 -4.29 8.00 -3.81
C GLU A 79 -5.48 7.11 -4.20
N VAL A 80 -5.77 6.06 -3.42
CA VAL A 80 -6.90 5.16 -3.69
C VAL A 80 -8.23 5.88 -3.51
N VAL A 81 -8.38 6.71 -2.47
CA VAL A 81 -9.60 7.50 -2.23
C VAL A 81 -9.82 8.51 -3.36
N ALA A 82 -8.78 9.24 -3.75
CA ALA A 82 -8.88 10.21 -4.85
C ALA A 82 -9.31 9.55 -6.16
N GLN A 83 -8.71 8.39 -6.50
CA GLN A 83 -9.10 7.64 -7.68
C GLN A 83 -10.54 7.11 -7.58
N PHE A 84 -10.95 6.60 -6.41
CA PHE A 84 -12.31 6.10 -6.21
C PHE A 84 -13.36 7.20 -6.40
N LEU A 85 -13.11 8.41 -5.88
CA LEU A 85 -13.99 9.56 -6.08
C LEU A 85 -14.06 9.96 -7.56
N SER A 86 -12.92 10.01 -8.26
CA SER A 86 -12.88 10.33 -9.68
C SER A 86 -13.64 9.30 -10.53
N GLU A 87 -13.53 8.01 -10.22
CA GLU A 87 -14.31 6.96 -10.88
C GLU A 87 -15.80 7.08 -10.57
N LEU A 88 -16.18 7.41 -9.33
CA LEU A 88 -17.58 7.62 -8.94
C LEU A 88 -18.21 8.82 -9.67
N GLU A 89 -17.46 9.90 -9.84
CA GLU A 89 -17.85 11.08 -10.63
C GLU A 89 -17.96 10.74 -12.13
N SER A 90 -17.02 9.95 -12.65
CA SER A 90 -17.03 9.46 -14.05
C SER A 90 -18.20 8.54 -14.36
N VAL A 91 -18.58 7.69 -13.40
CA VAL A 91 -19.74 6.79 -13.46
C VAL A 91 -21.05 7.54 -13.22
N GLY A 92 -20.99 8.85 -12.91
CA GLY A 92 -22.09 9.77 -12.63
C GLY A 92 -23.48 9.20 -12.92
N LEU A 93 -24.21 8.83 -11.87
CA LEU A 93 -25.63 8.46 -11.92
C LEU A 93 -26.02 7.14 -12.62
N SER A 94 -25.15 6.13 -12.71
CA SER A 94 -25.65 4.77 -13.02
C SER A 94 -26.23 4.09 -11.79
N PHE A 95 -27.54 4.25 -11.59
CA PHE A 95 -28.31 3.36 -10.71
C PHE A 95 -28.33 1.95 -11.32
N PRO A 96 -27.90 0.90 -10.60
CA PRO A 96 -28.12 -0.47 -11.06
C PRO A 96 -29.62 -0.79 -10.90
N GLY A 97 -30.34 -0.86 -12.02
CA GLY A 97 -31.68 -1.44 -12.10
C GLY A 97 -32.82 -0.44 -12.10
N GLY A 98 -33.18 0.02 -13.31
CA GLY A 98 -34.56 0.02 -13.79
C GLY A 98 -34.62 -0.91 -14.99
#